data_AF-M7ZNW8-F1
#
_entry.id   AF-M7ZNW8-F1
#
_cell.length_a   1.000
_cell.length_b   1.000
_cell.length_c   1.000
_cell.angle_alpha   90.00
_cell.angle_beta   90.00
_cell.angle_gamma   90.00
#
_symmetry.space_group_name_H-M   'P 1'
#
loop_
_entity.id
_entity.type
_entity.pdbx_description
1 polymer ?
#
loop_
_entity_poly.entity_id
_entity_poly.type
_entity_poly.pdbx_seq_one_letter_code
_entity_poly.pdbx_strand_id
1 'polypeptide(L)'
;MSVFWISTMAGELLNCLAAIGVIMDLPPAILGMTVLAWGNSVGDLVADVALAKNGQPTIAIAGCFAGPMFNMLVGLGTALVMQTAGVYPKAFVLEFHVGIVVAFVFLLLSLMATLLVVTWARFRVPRFWGYCLMGLYILFTIVSIAIASSSG
;
A
#
# COMPACT_ATOMS: atom_id res chain seq x y z
N MET A 1 9.29 25.27 5.92
CA MET A 1 7.93 25.59 6.39
C MET A 1 6.89 24.57 5.94
N SER A 2 6.81 24.20 4.67
CA SER A 2 5.83 23.19 4.20
C SER A 2 6.02 21.82 4.84
N VAL A 3 7.27 21.36 5.01
CA VAL A 3 7.57 20.07 5.68
C VAL A 3 7.06 20.04 7.11
N PHE A 4 7.23 21.15 7.86
CA PHE A 4 6.74 21.26 9.22
C PHE A 4 5.20 21.15 9.25
N TRP A 5 4.50 21.92 8.41
CA TRP A 5 3.04 21.84 8.31
C TRP A 5 2.54 20.45 7.93
N ILE A 6 3.18 19.80 6.95
CA ILE A 6 2.82 18.43 6.54
C ILE A 6 3.01 17.46 7.70
N SER A 7 4.12 17.56 8.43
CA SER A 7 4.39 16.69 9.59
C SER A 7 3.36 16.89 10.70
N THR A 8 3.00 18.13 11.03
CA THR A 8 2.01 18.42 12.07
C THR A 8 0.63 17.92 11.67
N MET A 9 0.21 18.18 10.43
CA MET A 9 -1.08 17.72 9.92
C MET A 9 -1.16 16.20 9.83
N ALA A 10 -0.09 15.53 9.39
CA ALA A 10 -0.02 14.07 9.38
C ALA A 10 -0.13 13.49 10.80
N GLY A 11 0.51 14.12 11.80
CA GLY A 11 0.42 13.71 13.20
C GLY A 11 -1.01 13.79 13.74
N GLU A 12 -1.69 14.92 13.55
CA GLU A 12 -3.08 15.08 13.98
C GLU A 12 -4.03 14.10 13.27
N LEU A 13 -3.80 13.86 11.98
CA LEU A 13 -4.62 12.94 11.19
C LEU A 13 -4.46 11.49 11.67
N LEU A 14 -3.24 11.07 12.02
CA LEU A 14 -2.97 9.77 12.63
C LEU A 14 -3.62 9.63 14.02
N ASN A 15 -3.57 10.69 14.84
CA ASN A 15 -4.21 10.70 16.16
C ASN A 15 -5.74 10.56 16.06
N CYS A 16 -6.37 11.30 15.15
CA CYS A 16 -7.80 11.18 14.87
C CYS A 16 -8.16 9.78 14.40
N LEU A 17 -7.34 9.19 13.52
CA LEU A 17 -7.59 7.83 13.03
C LEU A 17 -7.47 6.78 14.13
N ALA A 18 -6.48 6.93 15.02
CA ALA A 18 -6.33 6.06 16.19
C ALA A 18 -7.54 6.18 17.13
N ALA A 19 -8.04 7.39 17.38
CA ALA A 19 -9.25 7.61 18.19
C ALA A 19 -10.47 6.93 17.57
N ILE A 20 -10.65 7.02 16.25
CA ILE A 20 -11.72 6.31 15.53
C ILE A 20 -11.58 4.79 15.68
N GLY A 21 -10.35 4.27 15.60
CA GLY A 21 -10.09 2.84 15.82
C GLY A 21 -10.53 2.36 17.19
N VAL A 22 -10.26 3.14 18.24
CA VAL A 22 -10.70 2.82 19.60
C VAL A 22 -12.23 2.92 19.74
N ILE A 23 -12.87 3.93 19.15
CA ILE A 23 -14.34 4.12 19.24
C ILE A 23 -15.09 3.00 18.52
N MET A 24 -14.57 2.54 17.37
CA MET A 24 -15.19 1.50 16.57
C MET A 24 -14.76 0.08 16.94
N ASP A 25 -13.91 -0.07 17.97
CA ASP A 25 -13.30 -1.34 18.38
C ASP A 25 -12.60 -2.07 17.22
N LEU A 26 -11.99 -1.30 16.31
CA LEU A 26 -11.30 -1.81 15.14
C LEU A 26 -9.79 -1.94 15.42
N PRO A 27 -9.18 -3.11 15.10
CA PRO A 27 -7.74 -3.27 15.17
C PRO A 27 -7.02 -2.18 14.35
N PRO A 28 -5.97 -1.51 14.91
CA PRO A 28 -5.22 -0.47 14.20
C PRO A 28 -4.64 -0.95 12.86
N ALA A 29 -4.35 -2.25 12.74
CA ALA A 29 -3.89 -2.88 11.51
C ALA A 29 -4.93 -2.76 10.36
N ILE A 30 -6.23 -2.89 10.66
CA ILE A 30 -7.29 -2.78 9.64
C ILE A 30 -7.35 -1.34 9.12
N LEU A 31 -7.29 -0.34 10.00
CA LEU A 31 -7.29 1.07 9.60
C LEU A 31 -6.04 1.43 8.78
N GLY A 32 -4.89 0.87 9.13
CA GLY A 32 -3.66 1.03 8.36
C GLY A 32 -3.74 0.44 6.95
N MET A 33 -4.25 -0.79 6.83
CA MET A 33 -4.39 -1.48 5.53
C MET A 33 -5.50 -0.92 4.65
N THR A 34 -6.48 -0.21 5.23
CA THR A 34 -7.63 0.33 4.50
C THR A 34 -7.52 1.84 4.32
N VAL A 35 -7.85 2.62 5.35
CA VAL A 35 -7.97 4.07 5.28
C VAL A 35 -6.63 4.73 4.95
N LEU A 36 -5.55 4.36 5.64
CA LEU A 36 -4.23 4.95 5.36
C LEU A 36 -3.71 4.53 3.98
N ALA A 37 -3.85 3.26 3.62
CA ALA A 37 -3.43 2.77 2.32
C ALA A 37 -4.19 3.45 1.16
N TRP A 38 -5.52 3.54 1.25
CA TRP A 38 -6.33 4.26 0.27
C TRP A 38 -6.03 5.75 0.24
N GLY A 39 -5.85 6.39 1.40
CA GLY A 39 -5.51 7.80 1.49
C GLY A 39 -4.20 8.14 0.78
N ASN A 40 -3.22 7.24 0.86
CA ASN A 40 -1.95 7.41 0.16
C ASN A 40 -2.08 7.24 -1.37
N SER A 41 -2.86 6.25 -1.83
CA SER A 41 -2.92 5.90 -3.26
C SER A 41 -4.08 6.52 -4.05
N VAL A 42 -5.02 7.23 -3.41
CA VAL A 42 -6.15 7.86 -4.12
C VAL A 42 -5.70 8.98 -5.06
N GLY A 43 -4.68 9.75 -4.66
CA GLY A 43 -4.10 10.80 -5.50
C GLY A 43 -3.44 10.23 -6.75
N ASP A 44 -2.65 9.17 -6.57
CA ASP A 44 -2.01 8.43 -7.66
C ASP A 44 -3.05 7.86 -8.62
N LEU A 45 -4.12 7.25 -8.10
CA LEU A 45 -5.22 6.72 -8.91
C LEU A 45 -5.87 7.81 -9.77
N VAL A 46 -6.14 8.99 -9.20
CA VAL A 46 -6.74 10.10 -9.94
C VAL A 46 -5.79 10.60 -11.03
N ALA A 47 -4.49 10.72 -10.74
CA ALA A 47 -3.47 11.14 -11.68
C ALA A 47 -3.31 10.15 -12.84
N ASP A 48 -3.21 8.85 -12.54
CA ASP A 48 -3.05 7.79 -13.53
C ASP A 48 -4.28 7.69 -14.44
N VAL A 49 -5.49 7.81 -13.89
CA VAL A 49 -6.73 7.84 -14.67
C VAL A 49 -6.79 9.08 -15.57
N ALA A 50 -6.35 10.25 -15.09
CA ALA A 50 -6.30 11.46 -15.90
C ALA A 50 -5.31 11.32 -17.07
N LEU A 51 -4.11 10.77 -16.82
CA LEU A 51 -3.09 10.51 -17.85
C LEU A 51 -3.56 9.48 -18.88
N ALA A 52 -4.21 8.40 -18.43
CA ALA A 52 -4.78 7.40 -19.33
C ALA A 52 -5.87 7.99 -20.24
N LYS A 53 -6.73 8.87 -19.71
CA LYS A 53 -7.77 9.59 -20.48
C LYS A 53 -7.18 10.58 -21.49
N ASN A 54 -6.04 11.19 -21.17
CA ASN A 54 -5.32 12.11 -22.06
C ASN A 54 -4.50 11.38 -23.16
N GLY A 55 -4.70 10.08 -23.35
CA GLY A 55 -4.01 9.30 -24.38
C GLY A 55 -2.59 8.90 -24.03
N GLN A 56 -2.20 8.97 -22.74
CA GLN A 56 -0.86 8.62 -22.25
C GLN A 56 -0.89 7.39 -21.31
N PRO A 57 -1.39 6.21 -21.77
CA PRO A 57 -1.53 5.03 -20.91
C PRO A 57 -0.18 4.46 -20.45
N THR A 58 0.88 4.61 -21.24
CA THR A 58 2.22 4.11 -20.86
C THR A 58 2.77 4.85 -19.64
N ILE A 59 2.52 6.16 -19.56
CA ILE A 59 2.97 6.99 -18.43
C ILE A 59 2.13 6.68 -17.19
N ALA A 60 0.82 6.50 -17.35
CA ALA A 60 -0.06 6.06 -16.26
C ALA A 60 0.36 4.69 -15.69
N ILE A 61 0.72 3.72 -16.54
CA ILE A 61 1.22 2.41 -16.08
C ILE A 61 2.55 2.57 -15.34
N ALA A 62 3.45 3.40 -15.86
CA ALA A 62 4.73 3.66 -15.18
C ALA A 62 4.54 4.31 -13.80
N GLY A 63 3.62 5.28 -13.69
CA GLY A 63 3.27 5.94 -12.43
C GLY A 63 2.72 4.98 -11.38
N CYS A 64 1.76 4.14 -11.79
CA CYS A 64 1.11 3.14 -10.93
C CYS A 64 2.10 2.18 -10.24
N PHE A 65 3.19 1.80 -10.91
CA PHE A 65 4.23 0.95 -10.30
C PHE A 65 5.32 1.75 -9.60
N ALA A 66 5.74 2.89 -10.15
CA ALA A 66 6.85 3.69 -9.61
C ALA A 66 6.52 4.31 -8.25
N GLY A 67 5.28 4.80 -8.04
CA GLY A 67 4.87 5.42 -6.79
C GLY A 67 4.99 4.47 -5.58
N PRO A 68 4.30 3.32 -5.58
CA PRO A 68 4.42 2.33 -4.51
C PRO A 68 5.85 1.80 -4.33
N MET A 69 6.60 1.60 -5.42
CA MET A 69 7.98 1.15 -5.36
C MET A 69 8.88 2.18 -4.66
N PHE A 70 8.72 3.47 -4.96
CA PHE A 70 9.45 4.56 -4.29
C PHE A 70 9.08 4.64 -2.80
N ASN A 71 7.80 4.50 -2.46
CA ASN A 71 7.34 4.53 -1.07
C ASN A 71 7.95 3.37 -0.25
N MET A 72 8.08 2.17 -0.82
CA MET A 72 8.75 1.05 -0.15
C MET A 72 10.25 1.26 -0.03
N LEU A 73 10.93 1.68 -1.09
CA LEU A 73 12.39 1.82 -1.06
C LEU A 73 12.84 2.98 -0.16
N VAL A 74 12.25 4.15 -0.35
CA VAL A 74 12.65 5.36 0.36
C VAL A 74 11.86 5.52 1.65
N GLY A 75 10.53 5.41 1.62
CA GLY A 75 9.70 5.59 2.81
C GLY A 75 10.01 4.54 3.88
N LEU A 76 9.75 3.27 3.58
CA LEU A 76 9.99 2.18 4.55
C LEU A 76 11.49 2.00 4.84
N GLY A 77 12.35 2.08 3.82
CA GLY A 77 13.80 1.95 3.99
C GLY A 77 14.39 3.01 4.94
N THR A 78 14.03 4.29 4.77
CA THR A 78 14.52 5.36 5.66
C THR A 78 13.92 5.23 7.06
N ALA A 79 12.65 4.86 7.18
CA ALA A 79 12.01 4.64 8.48
C ALA A 79 12.72 3.53 9.28
N LEU A 80 13.06 2.40 8.65
CA LEU A 80 13.80 1.31 9.28
C LEU A 80 15.22 1.72 9.69
N VAL A 81 15.93 2.49 8.85
CA VAL A 81 17.27 3.01 9.18
C VAL A 81 17.21 3.95 10.39
N MET A 82 16.23 4.86 10.43
CA MET A 82 16.06 5.77 11.57
C MET A 82 15.74 5.01 12.85
N GLN A 83 14.86 4.00 12.78
CA GLN A 83 14.46 3.23 13.94
C GLN A 83 15.59 2.34 14.48
N THR A 84 16.35 1.70 13.61
CA THR A 84 17.52 0.89 14.00
C THR A 84 18.64 1.74 14.59
N ALA A 85 18.87 2.95 14.06
CA ALA A 85 19.82 3.90 14.63
C ALA A 85 19.42 4.37 16.04
N GLY A 86 18.12 4.56 16.30
CA GLY A 86 17.61 4.97 17.62
C GLY A 86 17.63 3.89 18.70
N VAL A 87 17.61 2.61 18.31
CA VAL A 87 17.58 1.45 19.24
C VAL A 87 18.99 0.86 19.48
N TYR A 88 20.01 1.33 18.76
CA TYR A 88 21.40 0.91 18.92
C TYR A 88 21.87 1.03 20.38
N PRO A 89 22.54 0.02 20.97
CA PRO A 89 23.12 -1.17 20.34
C PRO A 89 22.22 -2.43 20.36
N LYS A 90 20.95 -2.33 20.74
CA LYS A 90 20.05 -3.49 20.73
C LYS A 90 19.60 -3.82 19.30
N ALA A 91 19.50 -5.11 18.98
CA ALA A 91 18.94 -5.54 17.71
C ALA A 91 17.43 -5.25 17.67
N PHE A 92 16.98 -4.57 16.63
CA PHE A 92 15.55 -4.40 16.36
C PHE A 92 14.99 -5.71 15.83
N VAL A 93 14.14 -6.38 16.61
CA VAL A 93 13.51 -7.65 16.22
C VAL A 93 12.25 -7.33 15.41
N LEU A 94 12.23 -7.74 14.14
CA LEU A 94 11.01 -7.71 13.34
C LEU A 94 10.13 -8.88 13.74
N GLU A 95 8.97 -8.60 14.32
CA GLU A 95 7.93 -9.60 14.51
C GLU A 95 7.15 -9.76 13.20
N PHE A 96 7.41 -10.86 12.49
CA PHE A 96 6.68 -11.21 11.28
C PHE A 96 5.31 -11.78 11.66
N HIS A 97 4.31 -10.89 11.75
CA HIS A 97 2.92 -11.33 11.87
C HIS A 97 2.44 -11.99 10.57
N VAL A 98 1.50 -12.94 10.71
CA VAL A 98 0.88 -13.67 9.60
C VAL A 98 0.31 -12.72 8.53
N GLY A 99 -0.24 -11.56 8.94
CA GLY A 99 -0.75 -10.55 8.03
C GLY A 99 0.30 -9.97 7.07
N ILE A 100 1.54 -9.77 7.52
CA ILE A 100 2.63 -9.25 6.68
C ILE A 100 3.01 -10.29 5.62
N VAL A 101 3.10 -11.56 6.02
CA VAL A 101 3.41 -12.67 5.10
C VAL A 101 2.34 -12.80 4.03
N VAL A 102 1.07 -12.72 4.42
CA VAL A 102 -0.06 -12.77 3.47
C VAL A 102 -0.01 -11.59 2.51
N ALA A 103 0.19 -10.37 3.00
CA ALA A 103 0.35 -9.18 2.15
C ALA A 103 1.50 -9.33 1.15
N PHE A 104 2.64 -9.87 1.58
CA PHE A 104 3.79 -10.11 0.72
C PHE A 104 3.49 -11.16 -0.37
N VAL A 105 2.83 -12.27 -0.02
CA VAL A 105 2.44 -13.32 -0.97
C VAL A 105 1.46 -12.79 -2.03
N PHE A 106 0.42 -12.06 -1.62
CA PHE A 106 -0.54 -11.46 -2.57
C PHE A 106 0.10 -10.40 -3.46
N LEU A 107 1.02 -9.61 -2.92
CA LEU A 107 1.78 -8.64 -3.70
C LEU A 107 2.68 -9.32 -4.74
N LEU A 108 3.42 -10.35 -4.35
CA LEU A 108 4.26 -11.14 -5.26
C LEU A 108 3.42 -11.80 -6.35
N LEU A 109 2.30 -12.41 -5.97
CA LEU A 109 1.40 -13.07 -6.91
C LEU A 109 0.83 -12.07 -7.91
N SER A 110 0.38 -10.90 -7.46
CA SER A 110 -0.18 -9.88 -8.36
C SER A 110 0.88 -9.30 -9.32
N LEU A 111 2.11 -9.08 -8.84
CA LEU A 111 3.21 -8.59 -9.67
C LEU A 111 3.66 -9.63 -10.70
N MET A 112 3.84 -10.89 -10.28
CA MET A 112 4.21 -11.98 -11.18
C MET A 112 3.12 -12.24 -12.22
N ALA A 113 1.85 -12.29 -11.81
CA ALA A 113 0.74 -12.47 -12.74
C ALA A 113 0.69 -11.33 -13.76
N THR A 114 0.90 -10.08 -13.33
CA THR A 114 0.91 -8.92 -14.23
C THR A 114 2.10 -8.96 -15.18
N LEU A 115 3.30 -9.33 -14.73
CA LEU A 115 4.47 -9.50 -15.60
C LEU A 115 4.23 -10.59 -16.66
N LEU A 116 3.68 -11.73 -16.28
CA LEU A 116 3.36 -12.82 -17.22
C LEU A 116 2.34 -12.39 -18.26
N VAL A 117 1.25 -11.73 -17.85
CA VAL A 117 0.20 -11.29 -18.77
C VAL A 117 0.69 -10.18 -19.70
N VAL A 118 1.46 -9.21 -19.19
CA VAL A 118 1.99 -8.11 -20.01
C VAL A 118 3.01 -8.63 -21.04
N THR A 119 3.87 -9.57 -20.66
CA THR A 119 4.84 -10.18 -21.58
C THR A 119 4.16 -11.04 -22.65
N TRP A 120 3.13 -11.80 -22.29
CA TRP A 120 2.34 -12.60 -23.25
C TRP A 120 1.49 -11.74 -24.18
N ALA A 121 0.91 -10.65 -23.68
CA ALA A 121 0.04 -9.76 -24.46
C ALA A 121 0.80 -8.69 -25.26
N ARG A 122 2.11 -8.87 -25.51
CA ARG A 122 2.96 -7.97 -26.30
C ARG A 122 2.87 -6.51 -25.84
N PHE A 123 2.96 -6.27 -24.52
CA PHE A 123 2.89 -4.95 -23.88
C PHE A 123 1.55 -4.20 -24.06
N ARG A 124 0.46 -4.91 -24.36
CA ARG A 124 -0.91 -4.35 -24.29
C ARG A 124 -1.67 -4.97 -23.13
N VAL A 125 -2.17 -4.15 -22.22
CA VAL A 125 -2.98 -4.62 -21.09
C VAL A 125 -4.42 -4.85 -21.55
N PRO A 126 -4.93 -6.11 -21.54
CA PRO A 126 -6.31 -6.37 -21.93
C PRO A 126 -7.27 -5.88 -20.83
N ARG A 127 -8.43 -5.33 -21.22
CA ARG A 127 -9.44 -4.78 -20.28
C ARG A 127 -9.92 -5.80 -19.24
N PHE A 128 -9.99 -7.07 -19.61
CA PHE A 128 -10.35 -8.17 -18.70
C PHE A 128 -9.37 -8.31 -17.51
N TRP A 129 -8.09 -8.02 -17.73
CA TRP A 129 -7.07 -8.13 -16.68
C TRP A 129 -7.28 -7.13 -15.55
N GLY A 130 -7.81 -5.94 -15.85
CA GLY A 130 -8.18 -4.95 -14.84
C GLY A 130 -9.25 -5.48 -13.87
N TYR A 131 -10.27 -6.17 -14.39
CA TYR A 131 -11.29 -6.81 -13.54
C TYR A 131 -10.72 -7.94 -12.69
N CYS A 132 -9.79 -8.72 -13.24
CA CYS A 132 -9.10 -9.78 -12.50
C CYS A 132 -8.28 -9.22 -11.33
N LEU A 133 -7.51 -8.16 -11.56
CA LEU A 133 -6.74 -7.46 -10.52
C LEU A 133 -7.64 -6.87 -9.43
N MET A 134 -8.78 -6.29 -9.81
CA MET A 134 -9.75 -5.78 -8.83
C MET A 134 -10.35 -6.92 -7.98
N GLY A 135 -10.65 -8.06 -8.59
CA GLY A 135 -11.11 -9.25 -7.86
C GLY A 135 -10.05 -9.78 -6.89
N LEU A 136 -8.79 -9.83 -7.31
CA LEU A 136 -7.66 -10.21 -6.46
C LEU A 136 -7.48 -9.24 -5.29
N TYR A 137 -7.63 -7.93 -5.53
CA TYR A 137 -7.57 -6.91 -4.49
C TYR A 137 -8.69 -7.10 -3.44
N ILE A 138 -9.94 -7.31 -3.88
CA ILE A 138 -11.07 -7.56 -2.98
C ILE A 138 -10.83 -8.83 -2.15
N LEU A 139 -10.36 -9.91 -2.79
CA LEU A 139 -10.01 -11.15 -2.09
C LEU A 139 -8.92 -10.92 -1.04
N PHE A 140 -7.87 -10.19 -1.39
CA PHE A 140 -6.79 -9.83 -0.47
C PHE A 140 -7.32 -9.03 0.73
N THR A 141 -8.17 -8.02 0.50
CA THR A 141 -8.75 -7.21 1.57
C THR A 141 -9.61 -8.05 2.51
N ILE A 142 -10.45 -8.95 1.98
CA ILE A 142 -11.30 -9.84 2.80
C ILE A 142 -10.43 -10.77 3.66
N VAL A 143 -9.43 -11.43 3.06
CA VAL A 143 -8.53 -12.33 3.79
C VAL A 143 -7.75 -11.57 4.87
N SER A 144 -7.26 -10.37 4.55
CA SER A 144 -6.49 -9.55 5.50
C SER A 144 -7.34 -9.06 6.68
N ILE A 145 -8.60 -8.68 6.42
CA ILE A 145 -9.55 -8.31 7.48
C ILE A 145 -9.90 -9.53 8.34
N ALA A 146 -10.13 -10.69 7.74
CA ALA A 146 -10.45 -11.92 8.48
C ALA A 146 -9.30 -12.33 9.43
N ILE A 147 -8.05 -12.23 8.97
CA ILE A 147 -6.87 -12.50 9.80
C ILE A 147 -6.76 -11.47 10.93
N ALA A 148 -6.91 -10.17 10.61
CA ALA A 148 -6.81 -9.11 11.60
C ALA A 148 -7.91 -9.20 12.68
N SER A 149 -9.12 -9.61 12.31
CA SER A 149 -10.22 -9.86 13.24
C SER A 149 -10.01 -11.11 14.09
N SER A 150 -9.23 -12.10 13.63
CA SER A 150 -8.94 -13.32 14.38
C SER A 150 -7.75 -13.17 15.34
N SER A 151 -6.98 -12.08 15.22
CA SER A 151 -5.80 -11.78 16.04
C SER A 151 -6.05 -10.80 17.19
N GLY A 152 -7.28 -10.31 17.35
CA GLY A 152 -7.74 -9.57 18.54
C GLY A 152 -8.37 -10.51 19.55
#